data_AF-A0AAU3P4N7-F1
#
_entry.id   AF-A0AAU3P4N7-F1
#
_cell.length_a   1.000
_cell.length_b   1.000
_cell.length_c   1.000
_cell.angle_alpha   90.00
_cell.angle_beta   90.00
_cell.angle_gamma   90.00
#
_symmetry.space_group_name_H-M   'P 1'
#
loop_
_entity.id
_entity.type
_entity.pdbx_description
1 polymer ?
#
loop_
_entity_poly.entity_id
_entity_poly.type
_entity_poly.pdbx_seq_one_letter_code
_entity_poly.pdbx_strand_id
1 'polypeptide(L)'
;MSTPTGSPTGTFSIRPLDPVTDAELLHRWVTDPKAAFWLMQDAKLQDVEREYMAIAAAEHHDAYIGLHDGRPAFLMERYDPAHVELVGLYEPEPGDVGMHFLTAPSDVRIPGFTRAVITTVMEFLFADPAARRVVVEPDVRNKAVHALNEAVGFVPARVVQKPEKQALLSFCTREQFLAATGVSAV
;
A
#
# COMPACT_ATOMS: atom_id res chain seq x y z
N MET A 1 2.37 -27.45 25.74
CA MET A 1 1.98 -27.31 24.33
C MET A 1 1.31 -25.96 24.19
N SER A 2 2.05 -24.96 23.73
CA SER A 2 1.53 -23.61 23.55
C SER A 2 0.78 -23.57 22.22
N THR A 3 -0.53 -23.34 22.27
CA THR A 3 -1.35 -23.07 21.09
C THR A 3 -0.87 -21.75 20.49
N PRO A 4 -0.50 -21.70 19.19
CA PRO A 4 -0.33 -20.43 18.52
C PRO A 4 -1.71 -19.79 18.44
N THR A 5 -1.93 -18.70 19.16
CA THR A 5 -3.01 -17.75 18.85
C THR A 5 -2.66 -17.15 17.49
N GLY A 6 -3.10 -17.81 16.41
CA GLY A 6 -3.09 -17.19 15.10
C GLY A 6 -3.84 -15.87 15.17
N SER A 7 -3.33 -14.84 14.50
CA SER A 7 -4.09 -13.61 14.33
C SER A 7 -5.48 -13.96 13.81
N PRO A 8 -6.58 -13.39 14.34
CA PRO A 8 -7.94 -13.73 13.93
C PRO A 8 -8.20 -13.50 12.43
N THR A 9 -7.30 -12.82 11.74
CA THR A 9 -7.34 -12.56 10.31
C THR A 9 -6.50 -13.53 9.46
N GLY A 10 -5.84 -14.55 10.01
CA GLY A 10 -4.99 -15.49 9.24
C GLY A 10 -3.55 -15.00 9.06
N THR A 11 -2.80 -15.67 8.16
CA THR A 11 -1.38 -15.37 7.89
C THR A 11 -1.22 -14.51 6.64
N PHE A 12 -0.34 -13.52 6.70
CA PHE A 12 0.02 -12.71 5.55
C PHE A 12 1.49 -12.90 5.14
N SER A 13 1.76 -12.80 3.84
CA SER A 13 3.12 -12.73 3.30
C SER A 13 3.15 -11.86 2.04
N ILE A 14 4.32 -11.40 1.65
CA ILE A 14 4.51 -10.52 0.49
C ILE A 14 5.57 -11.14 -0.42
N ARG A 15 5.32 -11.12 -1.73
CA ARG A 15 6.29 -11.51 -2.77
C ARG A 15 6.38 -10.43 -3.85
N PRO A 16 7.51 -10.32 -4.56
CA PRO A 16 7.58 -9.49 -5.75
C PRO A 16 6.44 -9.84 -6.72
N LEU A 17 5.91 -8.80 -7.35
CA LEU A 17 4.95 -8.92 -8.44
C LEU A 17 5.69 -9.41 -9.69
N ASP A 18 5.09 -10.35 -10.40
CA ASP A 18 5.55 -10.76 -11.74
C ASP A 18 4.56 -10.18 -12.76
N PRO A 19 4.96 -9.17 -13.55
CA PRO A 19 4.04 -8.47 -14.43
C PRO A 19 3.45 -9.39 -15.50
N VAL A 20 4.14 -10.47 -15.88
CA VAL A 20 3.65 -11.40 -16.90
C VAL A 20 2.60 -12.32 -16.32
N THR A 21 2.87 -12.90 -15.14
CA THR A 21 1.96 -13.91 -14.55
C THR A 21 0.84 -13.31 -13.71
N ASP A 22 1.01 -12.11 -13.17
CA ASP A 22 0.02 -11.44 -12.31
C ASP A 22 -0.88 -10.44 -13.06
N ALA A 23 -0.60 -10.09 -14.32
CA ALA A 23 -1.35 -9.05 -15.03
C ALA A 23 -2.87 -9.29 -15.10
N GLU A 24 -3.30 -10.52 -15.42
CA GLU A 24 -4.74 -10.83 -15.47
C GLU A 24 -5.41 -10.71 -14.09
N LEU A 25 -4.67 -11.07 -13.03
CA LEU A 25 -5.16 -10.93 -11.67
C LEU A 25 -5.30 -9.44 -11.30
N LEU A 26 -4.27 -8.65 -11.58
CA LEU A 26 -4.24 -7.22 -11.28
C LEU A 26 -5.27 -6.46 -12.10
N HIS A 27 -5.46 -6.81 -13.37
CA HIS A 27 -6.47 -6.18 -14.22
C HIS A 27 -7.85 -6.27 -13.59
N ARG A 28 -8.24 -7.44 -13.06
CA ARG A 28 -9.50 -7.58 -12.31
C ARG A 28 -9.55 -6.72 -11.05
N TRP A 29 -8.43 -6.53 -10.36
CA TRP A 29 -8.39 -5.78 -9.12
C TRP A 29 -8.46 -4.27 -9.36
N VAL A 30 -7.62 -3.74 -10.24
CA VAL A 30 -7.49 -2.30 -10.49
C VAL A 30 -8.64 -1.72 -11.31
N THR A 31 -9.40 -2.58 -12.01
CA THR A 31 -10.62 -2.18 -12.73
C THR A 31 -11.91 -2.35 -11.94
N ASP A 32 -11.87 -2.95 -10.75
CA ASP A 32 -13.06 -3.13 -9.90
C ASP A 32 -13.64 -1.78 -9.46
N PRO A 33 -14.98 -1.61 -9.36
CA PRO A 33 -15.59 -0.40 -8.85
C PRO A 33 -15.09 0.07 -7.48
N LYS A 34 -14.68 -0.85 -6.60
CA LYS A 34 -14.10 -0.52 -5.28
C LYS A 34 -12.69 0.07 -5.39
N ALA A 35 -12.01 -0.12 -6.53
CA ALA A 35 -10.70 0.41 -6.84
C ALA A 35 -10.75 1.81 -7.50
N ALA A 36 -11.87 2.53 -7.43
CA ALA A 36 -12.02 3.84 -8.09
C ALA A 36 -10.91 4.86 -7.74
N PHE A 37 -10.35 4.79 -6.52
CA PHE A 37 -9.23 5.65 -6.11
C PHE A 37 -7.84 5.19 -6.60
N TRP A 38 -7.77 4.03 -7.26
CA TRP A 38 -6.59 3.53 -7.98
C TRP A 38 -6.49 4.11 -9.40
N LEU A 39 -7.56 4.75 -9.90
CA LEU A 39 -7.58 5.50 -11.16
C LEU A 39 -7.30 4.68 -12.44
N MET A 40 -7.49 3.36 -12.39
CA MET A 40 -7.29 2.45 -13.53
C MET A 40 -8.58 1.77 -14.01
N GLN A 41 -9.77 2.28 -13.66
CA GLN A 41 -11.04 1.60 -13.94
C GLN A 41 -11.28 1.26 -15.42
N ASP A 42 -10.79 2.12 -16.33
CA ASP A 42 -10.94 1.96 -17.78
C ASP A 42 -9.73 1.26 -18.44
N ALA A 43 -8.75 0.81 -17.65
CA ALA A 43 -7.55 0.17 -18.16
C ALA A 43 -7.88 -1.16 -18.85
N LYS A 44 -7.26 -1.40 -20.00
CA LYS A 44 -7.26 -2.73 -20.63
C LYS A 44 -6.17 -3.58 -19.99
N LEU A 45 -6.25 -4.90 -20.19
CA LEU A 45 -5.20 -5.82 -19.72
C LEU A 45 -3.80 -5.37 -20.17
N GLN A 46 -3.65 -4.95 -21.43
CA GLN A 46 -2.37 -4.50 -21.96
C GLN A 46 -1.87 -3.18 -21.33
N ASP A 47 -2.77 -2.37 -20.79
CA ASP A 47 -2.39 -1.17 -20.05
C ASP A 47 -1.82 -1.53 -18.68
N VAL A 48 -2.44 -2.49 -18.01
CA VAL A 48 -1.97 -3.05 -16.73
C VAL A 48 -0.63 -3.77 -16.90
N GLU A 49 -0.49 -4.64 -17.92
CA GLU A 49 0.77 -5.30 -18.25
C GLU A 49 1.90 -4.28 -18.45
N ARG A 50 1.64 -3.24 -19.26
CA ARG A 50 2.63 -2.21 -19.56
C ARG A 50 3.03 -1.41 -18.33
N GLU A 51 2.07 -1.05 -17.49
CA GLU A 51 2.32 -0.30 -16.26
C GLU A 51 3.21 -1.10 -15.31
N TYR A 52 2.83 -2.34 -14.98
CA TYR A 52 3.60 -3.15 -14.04
C TYR A 52 4.93 -3.64 -14.61
N MET A 53 5.06 -3.78 -15.94
CA MET A 53 6.36 -3.98 -16.59
C MET A 53 7.27 -2.75 -16.46
N ALA A 54 6.71 -1.53 -16.53
CA ALA A 54 7.47 -0.31 -16.35
C ALA A 54 7.94 -0.18 -14.88
N ILE A 55 7.07 -0.47 -13.92
CA ILE A 55 7.42 -0.50 -12.49
C ILE A 55 8.52 -1.55 -12.24
N ALA A 56 8.38 -2.77 -12.77
CA ALA A 56 9.40 -3.81 -12.59
C ALA A 56 10.78 -3.46 -13.20
N ALA A 57 10.83 -2.48 -14.10
CA ALA A 57 12.07 -1.97 -14.70
C ALA A 57 12.55 -0.65 -14.07
N ALA A 58 11.80 -0.07 -13.14
CA ALA A 58 12.12 1.20 -12.51
C ALA A 58 13.15 1.04 -11.38
N GLU A 59 13.99 2.07 -11.18
CA GLU A 59 14.99 2.09 -10.09
C GLU A 59 14.38 2.46 -8.74
N HIS A 60 13.29 3.21 -8.75
CA HIS A 60 12.73 3.88 -7.57
C HIS A 60 11.29 3.47 -7.27
N HIS A 61 10.81 2.37 -7.87
CA HIS A 61 9.43 1.92 -7.75
C HIS A 61 9.38 0.40 -7.84
N ASP A 62 8.82 -0.22 -6.81
CA ASP A 62 8.61 -1.66 -6.71
C ASP A 62 7.12 -1.95 -6.53
N ALA A 63 6.65 -3.06 -7.09
CA ALA A 63 5.31 -3.58 -6.82
C ALA A 63 5.36 -5.02 -6.32
N TYR A 64 4.42 -5.36 -5.44
CA TYR A 64 4.38 -6.65 -4.76
C TYR A 64 2.96 -7.20 -4.67
N ILE A 65 2.86 -8.53 -4.66
CA ILE A 65 1.63 -9.24 -4.35
C ILE A 65 1.67 -9.71 -2.90
N GLY A 66 0.68 -9.25 -2.15
CA GLY A 66 0.35 -9.73 -0.83
C GLY A 66 -0.53 -10.96 -0.86
N LEU A 67 -0.19 -11.94 -0.04
CA LEU A 67 -0.91 -13.19 0.13
C LEU A 67 -1.62 -13.22 1.48
N HIS A 68 -2.83 -13.76 1.49
CA HIS A 68 -3.58 -14.14 2.70
C HIS A 68 -3.80 -15.65 2.68
N ASP A 69 -3.30 -16.35 3.70
CA ASP A 69 -3.31 -17.81 3.79
C ASP A 69 -2.81 -18.49 2.48
N GLY A 70 -1.76 -17.91 1.90
CA GLY A 70 -1.10 -18.39 0.67
C GLY A 70 -1.79 -17.99 -0.65
N ARG A 71 -2.90 -17.23 -0.60
CA ARG A 71 -3.64 -16.78 -1.79
C ARG A 71 -3.47 -15.28 -2.04
N PRO A 72 -3.28 -14.83 -3.30
CA PRO A 72 -3.22 -13.41 -3.61
C PRO A 72 -4.44 -12.63 -3.11
N ALA A 73 -4.20 -11.55 -2.37
CA ALA A 73 -5.24 -10.84 -1.65
C ALA A 73 -5.06 -9.32 -1.59
N PHE A 74 -3.86 -8.81 -1.87
CA PHE A 74 -3.65 -7.37 -2.02
C PHE A 74 -2.46 -7.08 -2.93
N LEU A 75 -2.47 -5.90 -3.52
CA LEU A 75 -1.35 -5.26 -4.20
C LEU A 75 -0.76 -4.22 -3.25
N MET A 76 0.57 -4.09 -3.26
CA MET A 76 1.24 -2.93 -2.68
C MET A 76 2.32 -2.42 -3.63
N GLU A 77 2.52 -1.11 -3.60
CA GLU A 77 3.61 -0.44 -4.29
C GLU A 77 4.46 0.27 -3.24
N ARG A 78 5.78 0.20 -3.42
CA ARG A 78 6.80 0.93 -2.66
C ARG A 78 7.51 1.84 -3.65
N TYR A 79 7.72 3.10 -3.30
CA TYR A 79 8.53 3.98 -4.15
C TYR A 79 9.38 4.95 -3.34
N ASP A 80 10.40 5.52 -3.98
CA ASP A 80 11.11 6.67 -3.45
C ASP A 80 10.31 7.95 -3.79
N PRO A 81 9.70 8.61 -2.79
CA PRO A 81 8.87 9.78 -3.03
C PRO A 81 9.64 11.02 -3.52
N ALA A 82 10.98 11.00 -3.45
CA ALA A 82 11.82 12.01 -4.09
C ALA A 82 11.86 11.89 -5.62
N HIS A 83 11.52 10.71 -6.16
CA HIS A 83 11.63 10.37 -7.57
C HIS A 83 10.28 10.00 -8.22
N VAL A 84 9.31 9.54 -7.44
CA VAL A 84 8.02 9.01 -7.93
C VAL A 84 6.86 9.62 -7.13
N GLU A 85 5.73 9.86 -7.79
CA GLU A 85 4.46 10.43 -7.27
C GLU A 85 4.49 11.85 -6.67
N LEU A 86 5.53 12.21 -5.92
CA LEU A 86 5.56 13.38 -5.05
C LEU A 86 6.66 14.40 -5.40
N VAL A 87 7.33 14.22 -6.54
CA VAL A 87 8.40 15.10 -7.03
C VAL A 87 7.93 16.56 -7.10
N GLY A 88 8.60 17.43 -6.34
CA GLY A 88 8.28 18.86 -6.28
C GLY A 88 6.98 19.21 -5.56
N LEU A 89 6.27 18.23 -4.98
CA LEU A 89 5.04 18.45 -4.21
C LEU A 89 5.29 18.55 -2.71
N TYR A 90 6.42 18.03 -2.23
CA TYR A 90 6.92 18.17 -0.87
C TYR A 90 8.44 18.01 -0.81
N GLU A 91 9.02 18.27 0.36
CA GLU A 91 10.43 18.17 0.68
C GLU A 91 10.76 16.78 1.24
N PRO A 92 11.40 15.88 0.46
CA PRO A 92 11.72 14.53 0.91
C PRO A 92 12.80 14.53 1.99
N GLU A 93 12.70 13.61 2.94
CA GLU A 93 13.73 13.36 3.95
C GLU A 93 14.44 12.02 3.72
N PRO A 94 15.72 11.87 4.10
CA PRO A 94 16.41 10.58 4.02
C PRO A 94 15.68 9.48 4.81
N GLY A 95 15.37 8.38 4.12
CA GLY A 95 14.62 7.27 4.68
C GLY A 95 13.10 7.40 4.54
N ASP A 96 12.61 8.39 3.78
CA ASP A 96 11.23 8.42 3.30
C ASP A 96 10.97 7.25 2.34
N VAL A 97 9.81 6.62 2.50
CA VAL A 97 9.31 5.57 1.61
C VAL A 97 7.85 5.85 1.30
N GLY A 98 7.52 5.99 0.03
CA GLY A 98 6.14 6.12 -0.43
C GLY A 98 5.47 4.75 -0.54
N MET A 99 4.16 4.69 -0.33
CA MET A 99 3.41 3.46 -0.55
C MET A 99 1.98 3.68 -1.02
N HIS A 100 1.54 2.82 -1.93
CA HIS A 100 0.12 2.61 -2.25
C HIS A 100 -0.25 1.15 -1.97
N PHE A 101 -1.51 0.88 -1.65
CA PHE A 101 -2.00 -0.49 -1.52
C PHE A 101 -3.46 -0.62 -1.95
N LEU A 102 -3.81 -1.81 -2.43
CA LEU A 102 -5.16 -2.15 -2.86
C LEU A 102 -5.49 -3.56 -2.39
N THR A 103 -6.60 -3.74 -1.67
CA THR A 103 -7.11 -5.08 -1.37
C THR A 103 -7.89 -5.65 -2.55
N ALA A 104 -7.67 -6.92 -2.85
CA ALA A 104 -8.40 -7.65 -3.86
C ALA A 104 -9.93 -7.53 -3.65
N PRO A 105 -10.72 -7.39 -4.73
CA PRO A 105 -12.17 -7.49 -4.64
C PRO A 105 -12.59 -8.84 -4.06
N SER A 106 -13.51 -8.81 -3.10
CA SER A 106 -14.07 -9.99 -2.45
C SER A 106 -15.53 -9.75 -2.06
N ASP A 107 -16.34 -10.80 -2.19
CA ASP A 107 -17.70 -10.88 -1.66
C ASP A 107 -17.73 -11.39 -0.21
N VAL A 108 -16.63 -11.99 0.25
CA VAL A 108 -16.48 -12.51 1.61
C VAL A 108 -15.88 -11.41 2.48
N ARG A 109 -16.66 -10.92 3.43
CA ARG A 109 -16.19 -9.95 4.42
C ARG A 109 -15.43 -10.66 5.54
N ILE A 110 -14.16 -10.32 5.69
CA ILE A 110 -13.35 -10.68 6.86
C ILE A 110 -13.21 -9.42 7.74
N PRO A 111 -13.75 -9.40 8.97
CA PRO A 111 -13.60 -8.26 9.87
C PRO A 111 -12.14 -7.90 10.13
N GLY A 112 -11.79 -6.62 10.03
CA GLY A 112 -10.42 -6.14 10.26
C GLY A 112 -9.42 -6.45 9.14
N PHE A 113 -9.83 -7.09 8.04
CA PHE A 113 -8.93 -7.54 6.98
C PHE A 113 -8.07 -6.42 6.39
N THR A 114 -8.69 -5.33 5.92
CA THR A 114 -7.95 -4.22 5.32
C THR A 114 -7.01 -3.54 6.32
N ARG A 115 -7.37 -3.53 7.62
CA ARG A 115 -6.48 -3.06 8.68
C ARG A 115 -5.27 -3.98 8.84
N ALA A 116 -5.48 -5.30 8.83
CA ALA A 116 -4.39 -6.26 8.86
C ALA A 116 -3.48 -6.12 7.63
N VAL A 117 -4.05 -5.91 6.44
CA VAL A 117 -3.28 -5.66 5.21
C VAL A 117 -2.38 -4.44 5.34
N ILE A 118 -2.91 -3.27 5.70
CA ILE A 118 -2.07 -2.07 5.84
C ILE A 118 -1.04 -2.23 6.96
N THR A 119 -1.38 -2.91 8.08
CA THR A 119 -0.39 -3.24 9.11
C THR A 119 0.75 -4.09 8.54
N THR A 120 0.45 -5.14 7.77
CA THR A 120 1.48 -5.98 7.13
C THR A 120 2.32 -5.22 6.11
N VAL A 121 1.72 -4.32 5.33
CA VAL A 121 2.47 -3.45 4.41
C VAL A 121 3.45 -2.57 5.20
N MET A 122 2.98 -1.95 6.28
CA MET A 122 3.83 -1.10 7.15
C MET A 122 4.95 -1.91 7.83
N GLU A 123 4.67 -3.11 8.33
CA GLU A 123 5.68 -4.03 8.88
C GLU A 123 6.74 -4.38 7.84
N PHE A 124 6.33 -4.66 6.59
CA PHE A 124 7.24 -4.96 5.50
C PHE A 124 8.14 -3.76 5.14
N LEU A 125 7.56 -2.57 5.02
CA LEU A 125 8.35 -1.36 4.71
C LEU A 125 9.34 -1.03 5.83
N PHE A 126 8.92 -1.16 7.08
CA PHE A 126 9.78 -0.94 8.23
C PHE A 126 10.72 -2.11 8.54
N ALA A 127 10.61 -3.27 7.91
CA ALA A 127 11.61 -4.32 8.04
C ALA A 127 13.00 -3.85 7.55
N ASP A 128 13.03 -2.89 6.62
CA ASP A 128 14.24 -2.14 6.26
C ASP A 128 14.55 -1.09 7.34
N PRO A 129 15.69 -1.18 8.06
CA PRO A 129 16.06 -0.20 9.08
C PRO A 129 16.37 1.19 8.49
N ALA A 130 16.62 1.30 7.18
CA ALA A 130 16.80 2.58 6.51
C ALA A 130 15.46 3.33 6.32
N ALA A 131 14.32 2.62 6.31
CA ALA A 131 13.00 3.23 6.28
C ALA A 131 12.68 3.86 7.63
N ARG A 132 12.57 5.19 7.65
CA ARG A 132 12.32 6.01 8.85
C ARG A 132 10.90 6.54 8.90
N ARG A 133 10.35 6.88 7.73
CA ARG A 133 9.04 7.50 7.60
C ARG A 133 8.36 7.02 6.33
N VAL A 134 7.11 6.57 6.45
CA VAL A 134 6.27 6.23 5.32
C VAL A 134 5.43 7.43 4.93
N VAL A 135 5.33 7.71 3.64
CA VAL A 135 4.61 8.85 3.05
C VAL A 135 3.45 8.32 2.22
N VAL A 136 2.28 8.97 2.35
CA VAL A 136 1.10 8.63 1.55
C VAL A 136 0.33 9.88 1.13
N GLU A 137 -0.33 9.79 -0.02
CA GLU A 137 -1.10 10.87 -0.63
C GLU A 137 -2.45 10.39 -1.19
N PRO A 138 -3.33 9.78 -0.38
CA PRO A 138 -4.67 9.41 -0.81
C PRO A 138 -5.50 10.63 -1.20
N ASP A 139 -6.43 10.44 -2.14
CA ASP A 139 -7.42 11.47 -2.49
C ASP A 139 -8.19 11.91 -1.23
N VAL A 140 -8.37 13.22 -1.04
CA VAL A 140 -9.06 13.83 0.12
C VAL A 140 -10.49 13.32 0.33
N ARG A 141 -11.10 12.74 -0.71
CA ARG A 141 -12.45 12.15 -0.67
C ARG A 141 -12.45 10.70 -0.16
N ASN A 142 -11.31 10.01 -0.17
CA ASN A 142 -11.19 8.63 0.29
C ASN A 142 -11.16 8.56 1.83
N LYS A 143 -12.29 8.85 2.47
CA LYS A 143 -12.40 8.89 3.94
C LYS A 143 -12.09 7.54 4.60
N ALA A 144 -12.36 6.44 3.90
CA ALA A 144 -12.06 5.10 4.41
C ALA A 144 -10.56 4.86 4.55
N VAL A 145 -9.75 5.22 3.55
CA VAL A 145 -8.29 5.06 3.65
C VAL A 145 -7.68 6.04 4.64
N HIS A 146 -8.22 7.25 4.78
CA HIS A 146 -7.76 8.18 5.83
C HIS A 146 -7.94 7.60 7.24
N ALA A 147 -9.10 7.00 7.53
CA ALA A 147 -9.35 6.35 8.81
C ALA A 147 -8.44 5.13 9.04
N LEU A 148 -8.13 4.37 7.98
CA LEU A 148 -7.18 3.25 8.05
C LEU A 148 -5.75 3.73 8.33
N ASN A 149 -5.31 4.78 7.63
CA ASN A 149 -4.00 5.38 7.82
C ASN A 149 -3.84 5.90 9.26
N GLU A 150 -4.82 6.65 9.77
CA GLU A 150 -4.81 7.13 11.16
C GLU A 150 -4.74 5.96 12.16
N ALA A 151 -5.49 4.88 11.92
CA ALA A 151 -5.51 3.70 12.78
C ALA A 151 -4.18 2.91 12.84
N VAL A 152 -3.23 3.21 11.95
CA VAL A 152 -1.86 2.66 11.97
C VAL A 152 -0.79 3.75 12.16
N GLY A 153 -1.18 4.93 12.63
CA GLY A 153 -0.25 5.96 13.11
C GLY A 153 0.09 7.07 12.12
N PHE A 154 -0.52 7.10 10.94
CA PHE A 154 -0.33 8.23 10.03
C PHE A 154 -0.91 9.52 10.60
N VAL A 155 -0.16 10.60 10.47
CA VAL A 155 -0.56 11.96 10.81
C VAL A 155 -0.73 12.78 9.52
N PRO A 156 -1.93 13.34 9.26
CA PRO A 156 -2.13 14.24 8.13
C PRO A 156 -1.31 15.53 8.26
N ALA A 157 -0.71 15.98 7.17
CA ALA A 157 0.07 17.22 7.14
C ALA A 157 -0.62 18.33 6.36
N ARG A 158 -0.82 18.15 5.06
CA ARG A 158 -1.44 19.15 4.18
C ARG A 158 -2.01 18.54 2.90
N VAL A 159 -2.88 19.28 2.24
CA VAL A 159 -3.35 18.92 0.90
C VAL A 159 -2.34 19.38 -0.15
N VAL A 160 -2.02 18.52 -1.11
CA VAL A 160 -1.24 18.81 -2.31
C VAL A 160 -2.11 18.63 -3.55
N GLN A 161 -1.83 19.41 -4.60
CA GLN A 161 -2.56 19.36 -5.86
C GLN A 161 -1.81 18.46 -6.84
N LYS A 162 -2.44 17.37 -7.26
CA LYS A 162 -1.98 16.53 -8.38
C LYS A 162 -2.94 16.71 -9.56
N PRO A 163 -2.50 16.52 -10.82
CA PRO A 163 -3.38 16.65 -11.99
C PRO A 163 -4.67 15.84 -11.89
N GLU A 164 -4.61 14.66 -11.27
CA GLU A 164 -5.69 13.68 -11.19
C GLU A 164 -6.49 13.75 -9.88
N LYS A 165 -5.97 14.40 -8.82
CA LYS A 165 -6.63 14.47 -7.51
C LYS A 165 -6.13 15.60 -6.61
N GLN A 166 -6.98 15.98 -5.64
CA GLN A 166 -6.52 16.64 -4.42
C GLN A 166 -6.08 15.55 -3.43
N ALA A 167 -4.80 15.53 -3.07
CA ALA A 167 -4.23 14.47 -2.26
C ALA A 167 -3.88 14.96 -0.85
N LEU A 168 -4.23 14.19 0.18
CA LEU A 168 -3.89 14.50 1.57
C LEU A 168 -2.55 13.87 1.92
N LEU A 169 -1.47 14.66 1.87
CA LEU A 169 -0.14 14.22 2.28
C LEU A 169 -0.14 13.91 3.78
N SER A 170 0.23 12.68 4.12
CA SER A 170 0.28 12.18 5.48
C SER A 170 1.57 11.39 5.70
N PHE A 171 2.04 11.35 6.95
CA PHE A 171 3.31 10.72 7.30
C PHE A 171 3.13 9.77 8.48
N CYS A 172 3.86 8.65 8.47
CA CYS A 172 3.94 7.74 9.61
C CYS A 172 5.40 7.36 9.86
N THR A 173 5.94 7.71 11.01
CA THR A 173 7.24 7.23 11.48
C THR A 173 7.13 5.83 12.07
N ARG A 174 8.25 5.13 12.18
CA ARG A 174 8.30 3.81 12.82
C ARG A 174 7.73 3.86 14.25
N GLU A 175 8.10 4.88 15.01
CA GLU A 175 7.65 5.06 16.40
C GLU A 175 6.13 5.26 16.47
N GLN A 176 5.57 6.07 15.56
CA GLN A 176 4.11 6.27 15.47
C GLN A 176 3.38 4.97 15.13
N PHE A 177 3.91 4.20 14.17
CA PHE A 177 3.36 2.91 13.78
C PHE A 177 3.35 1.91 14.95
N LEU A 178 4.48 1.74 15.64
CA LEU A 178 4.59 0.84 16.79
C LEU A 178 3.66 1.27 17.93
N ALA A 179 3.59 2.58 18.21
CA ALA A 179 2.70 3.11 19.25
C ALA A 179 1.21 2.89 18.92
N ALA A 180 0.80 3.04 17.65
CA ALA A 180 -0.58 2.91 17.23
C ALA A 180 -1.06 1.44 17.13
N THR A 181 -0.14 0.51 16.85
CA THR A 181 -0.49 -0.88 16.55
C THR A 181 -0.13 -1.87 17.67
N GLY A 182 0.81 -1.50 18.56
CA GLY A 182 1.34 -2.42 19.58
C GLY A 182 2.16 -3.57 19.01
N VAL A 183 2.52 -3.52 17.71
CA VAL A 183 3.49 -4.44 17.11
C VAL A 183 4.83 -4.21 17.80
N SER A 184 5.48 -5.27 18.28
CA SER A 184 6.81 -5.18 18.87
C SER A 184 7.85 -5.00 17.76
N ALA A 185 8.83 -4.11 17.97
CA ALA A 185 10.01 -4.06 17.11
C ALA A 185 10.71 -5.42 17.13
N VAL A 186 10.97 -5.99 15.95
CA VAL A 186 11.74 -7.23 15.78
C VAL A 186 13.23 -6.91 15.85
#